data_AF-A0AAX4FY05-F1
#
_entry.id   AF-A0AAX4FY05-F1
#
_cell.length_a   1.000
_cell.length_b   1.000
_cell.length_c   1.000
_cell.angle_alpha   90.00
_cell.angle_beta   90.00
_cell.angle_gamma   90.00
#
_symmetry.space_group_name_H-M   'P 1'
#
loop_
_entity.id
_entity.type
_entity.pdbx_description
1 polymer ?
#
loop_
_entity_poly.entity_id
_entity_poly.type
_entity_poly.pdbx_seq_one_letter_code
_entity_poly.pdbx_strand_id
1 'polypeptide(L)'
;MGGGVRPRTRSRAQPDVRVRNAVIRGLARNQLRYGRRYCPCRIRKGVPEEDAKIACPCVYHLDEIAGEGKCHCNLFFRKDAVGREE
;
A
#
# COMPACT_ATOMS: atom_id res chain seq x y z
N MET A 1 -16.83 -13.66 -20.31
CA MET A 1 -17.28 -12.98 -19.08
C MET A 1 -16.13 -12.16 -18.53
N GLY A 2 -16.18 -10.84 -18.73
CA GLY A 2 -15.10 -9.91 -18.42
C GLY A 2 -14.91 -9.76 -16.92
N GLY A 3 -13.95 -10.48 -16.35
CA GLY A 3 -13.44 -10.19 -15.02
C GLY A 3 -12.63 -8.90 -15.08
N GLY A 4 -13.28 -7.77 -14.81
CA GLY A 4 -12.66 -6.46 -14.69
C GLY A 4 -11.60 -6.47 -13.59
N VAL A 5 -10.36 -6.85 -13.94
CA VAL A 5 -9.21 -6.69 -13.08
C VAL A 5 -9.02 -5.19 -12.93
N ARG A 6 -9.49 -4.66 -11.78
CA ARG A 6 -9.25 -3.29 -11.29
C ARG A 6 -7.84 -2.89 -11.72
N PRO A 7 -7.65 -1.68 -12.31
CA PRO A 7 -6.45 -1.32 -13.03
C PRO A 7 -5.25 -1.78 -12.22
N ARG A 8 -4.48 -2.74 -12.75
CA ARG A 8 -3.23 -3.17 -12.12
C ARG A 8 -2.34 -1.95 -12.17
N THR A 9 -2.41 -1.10 -11.14
CA THR A 9 -1.47 -0.02 -10.92
C THR A 9 -0.11 -0.65 -11.15
N ARG A 10 0.60 -0.13 -12.16
CA ARG A 10 1.91 -0.62 -12.58
C ARG A 10 2.93 -0.22 -11.51
N SER A 11 2.72 -0.65 -10.28
CA SER A 11 3.57 -0.42 -9.13
C SER A 11 4.34 -1.71 -8.84
N ARG A 12 5.67 -1.61 -8.76
CA ARG A 12 6.52 -2.72 -8.30
C ARG A 12 6.42 -2.81 -6.79
N ALA A 13 6.42 -4.03 -6.26
CA ALA A 13 6.53 -4.24 -4.83
C ALA A 13 7.98 -4.03 -4.38
N GLN A 14 8.17 -3.64 -3.12
CA GLN A 14 9.48 -3.57 -2.47
C GLN A 14 10.35 -4.82 -2.75
N PRO A 15 11.59 -4.66 -3.28
CA PRO A 15 12.50 -5.77 -3.52
C PRO A 15 12.93 -6.47 -2.23
N ASP A 16 13.13 -5.73 -1.13
CA ASP A 16 13.45 -6.34 0.15
C ASP A 16 12.23 -7.10 0.72
N VAL A 17 12.34 -8.43 0.69
CA VAL A 17 11.29 -9.36 1.13
C VAL A 17 10.97 -9.21 2.61
N ARG A 18 11.94 -8.86 3.45
CA ARG A 18 11.75 -8.69 4.89
C ARG A 18 10.91 -7.46 5.17
N VAL A 19 11.25 -6.33 4.54
CA VAL A 19 10.53 -5.07 4.67
C VAL A 19 9.11 -5.23 4.13
N ARG A 20 8.97 -5.79 2.92
CA ARG A 20 7.69 -6.08 2.29
C ARG A 20 6.79 -6.92 3.21
N ASN A 21 7.32 -8.04 3.73
CA ASN A 21 6.57 -8.94 4.58
C ASN A 21 6.25 -8.34 5.95
N ALA A 22 7.10 -7.44 6.49
CA ALA A 22 6.78 -6.71 7.71
C ALA A 22 5.52 -5.83 7.52
N VAL A 23 5.45 -5.08 6.42
CA VAL A 23 4.29 -4.24 6.11
C VAL A 23 3.05 -5.07 5.83
N ILE A 24 3.16 -6.15 5.03
CA ILE A 24 2.04 -7.06 4.75
C ILE A 24 1.51 -7.70 6.04
N ARG A 25 2.39 -8.14 6.94
CA ARG A 25 1.98 -8.67 8.25
C ARG A 25 1.29 -7.62 9.11
N GLY A 26 1.75 -6.37 9.08
CA GLY A 26 1.08 -5.25 9.74
C GLY A 26 -0.34 -5.02 9.21
N LEU A 27 -0.50 -4.97 7.88
CA LEU A 27 -1.80 -4.86 7.21
C LEU A 27 -2.74 -6.02 7.57
N ALA A 28 -2.23 -7.26 7.57
CA ALA A 28 -3.01 -8.44 7.93
C ALA A 28 -3.45 -8.42 9.40
N ARG A 29 -2.57 -8.04 10.33
CA ARG A 29 -2.93 -7.87 11.75
C ARG A 29 -4.00 -6.81 11.95
N ASN A 30 -3.91 -5.68 11.24
CA ASN A 30 -4.93 -4.65 11.29
C ASN A 30 -6.27 -5.13 10.71
N GLN A 31 -6.25 -5.94 9.66
CA GLN A 31 -7.46 -6.56 9.13
C GLN A 31 -8.11 -7.50 10.14
N LEU A 32 -7.32 -8.33 10.83
CA LEU A 32 -7.83 -9.24 11.85
C LEU A 32 -8.38 -8.48 13.07
N ARG A 33 -7.71 -7.40 13.49
CA ARG A 33 -8.11 -6.61 14.67
C ARG A 33 -9.28 -5.67 14.42
N TYR A 34 -9.36 -5.09 13.23
CA TYR A 34 -10.28 -3.97 12.95
C TYR A 34 -11.19 -4.21 11.74
N GLY A 35 -11.14 -5.39 11.11
CA GLY A 35 -11.94 -5.75 9.94
C GLY A 35 -11.47 -5.16 8.61
N ARG A 36 -10.47 -4.26 8.62
CA ARG A 36 -9.91 -3.61 7.41
C ARG A 36 -8.40 -3.52 7.45
N ARG A 37 -7.77 -3.57 6.28
CA ARG A 37 -6.30 -3.50 6.10
C ARG A 37 -5.80 -2.07 6.27
N TYR A 38 -5.87 -1.52 7.47
CA TYR A 38 -5.36 -0.17 7.75
C TYR A 38 -3.85 -0.12 7.63
N CYS A 39 -3.34 0.93 6.99
CA CYS A 39 -1.91 1.13 6.80
C CYS A 39 -1.18 1.13 8.15
N PRO A 40 -0.20 0.24 8.39
CA PRO A 40 0.53 0.19 9.66
C PRO A 40 1.41 1.42 9.90
N CYS A 41 1.71 2.19 8.85
CA CYS A 41 2.53 3.41 8.93
C CYS A 41 1.73 4.66 9.31
N ARG A 42 0.39 4.58 9.37
CA ARG A 42 -0.47 5.71 9.73
C ARG A 42 -1.30 5.36 10.96
N ILE A 43 -1.33 6.29 11.91
CA ILE A 43 -2.07 6.11 13.17
C ILE A 43 -3.57 6.26 12.89
N ARG A 44 -4.35 5.28 13.34
CA ARG A 44 -5.81 5.38 13.34
C ARG A 44 -6.25 6.40 14.40
N LYS A 45 -7.17 7.29 14.02
CA LYS A 45 -7.80 8.22 14.97
C LYS A 45 -9.08 7.64 15.60
N GLY A 46 -9.55 6.48 15.13
CA GLY A 46 -10.80 5.88 15.57
C GLY A 46 -12.04 6.53 14.97
N VAL A 47 -11.85 7.48 14.05
CA VAL A 47 -12.94 8.14 13.31
C VAL A 47 -13.13 7.39 11.99
N PRO A 48 -14.30 6.78 11.74
CA PRO A 48 -14.51 5.91 10.57
C PRO A 48 -14.23 6.61 9.24
N GLU A 49 -14.49 7.91 9.13
CA GLU A 49 -14.26 8.72 7.94
C GLU A 49 -12.76 8.94 7.66
N GLU A 50 -11.97 9.26 8.69
CA GLU A 50 -10.51 9.41 8.59
C GLU A 50 -9.84 8.05 8.37
N ASP A 51 -10.31 7.02 9.08
CA ASP A 51 -9.77 5.68 9.02
C ASP A 51 -9.98 5.05 7.63
N ALA A 52 -11.09 5.38 6.95
CA ALA A 52 -11.33 4.94 5.58
C ALA A 52 -10.25 5.45 4.59
N LYS A 53 -9.70 6.65 4.81
CA LYS A 53 -8.65 7.23 3.95
C LYS A 53 -7.33 6.47 4.06
N ILE A 54 -7.05 5.86 5.21
CA ILE A 54 -5.81 5.09 5.48
C ILE A 54 -5.98 3.58 5.31
N ALA A 55 -7.18 3.11 4.93
CA ALA A 55 -7.42 1.71 4.56
C ALA A 55 -6.74 1.40 3.23
N CYS A 56 -5.95 0.32 3.17
CA CYS A 56 -5.21 -0.08 1.98
C CYS A 56 -6.15 -0.65 0.89
N PRO A 57 -6.06 -0.21 -0.37
CA PRO A 57 -5.21 0.86 -0.92
C PRO A 57 -5.70 2.26 -0.52
N CYS A 58 -4.84 3.02 0.16
CA CYS A 58 -5.20 4.34 0.70
C CYS A 58 -5.32 5.38 -0.42
N VAL A 59 -6.08 6.46 -0.17
CA VAL A 59 -6.29 7.54 -1.15
C VAL A 59 -4.98 8.26 -1.51
N TYR A 60 -4.04 8.28 -0.56
CA TYR A 60 -2.74 8.95 -0.71
C TYR A 60 -1.75 8.15 -1.53
N HIS A 61 -1.94 6.83 -1.67
CA HIS A 61 -0.93 5.97 -2.29
C HIS A 61 -0.62 6.38 -3.74
N LEU A 62 -1.63 6.87 -4.47
CA LEU A 62 -1.47 7.29 -5.86
C LEU A 62 -0.66 8.58 -5.96
N ASP A 63 -0.97 9.55 -5.10
CA ASP A 63 -0.28 10.85 -5.05
C ASP A 63 1.18 10.69 -4.61
N GLU A 64 1.42 9.89 -3.58
CA GLU A 64 2.77 9.56 -3.09
C GLU A 64 3.60 8.84 -4.18
N ILE A 65 3.01 7.87 -4.89
CA ILE A 65 3.70 7.21 -6.00
C ILE A 65 3.92 8.17 -7.18
N ALA A 66 2.99 9.08 -7.46
CA ALA A 66 3.13 10.03 -8.56
C ALA A 66 4.24 11.06 -8.26
N GLY A 67 4.28 11.60 -7.04
CA GLY A 67 5.23 12.61 -6.58
C GLY A 67 6.59 12.04 -6.17
N GLU A 68 6.62 11.14 -5.19
CA GLU A 68 7.88 10.58 -4.64
C GLU A 68 8.35 9.31 -5.36
N GLY A 69 7.52 8.72 -6.23
CA GLY A 69 7.84 7.45 -6.88
C GLY A 69 7.65 6.23 -5.96
N LYS A 70 7.15 6.41 -4.74
CA LYS A 70 6.93 5.34 -3.76
C LYS A 70 5.78 5.67 -2.81
N CYS A 71 5.11 4.64 -2.32
CA CYS A 71 4.14 4.78 -1.23
C CYS A 71 4.87 4.98 0.10
N HIS A 72 4.30 5.74 1.03
CA HIS A 72 4.93 6.05 2.32
C HIS A 72 5.30 4.82 3.16
N CYS A 73 4.54 3.72 3.02
CA CYS A 73 4.87 2.46 3.68
C CYS A 73 5.99 1.66 3.00
N ASN A 74 6.60 2.22 1.94
CA ASN A 74 7.61 1.57 1.09
C ASN A 74 7.17 0.20 0.57
N LEU A 75 5.86 -0.03 0.41
CA LEU A 75 5.32 -1.30 -0.10
C LEU A 75 5.23 -1.30 -1.64
N PHE A 76 4.83 -0.16 -2.20
CA PHE A 76 4.61 0.05 -3.63
C PHE A 76 5.55 1.13 -4.16
N PHE A 77 6.16 0.87 -5.31
CA PHE A 77 7.07 1.78 -6.03
C PHE A 77 6.55 2.00 -7.44
N ARG A 78 6.82 3.17 -8.02
CA ARG A 78 6.56 3.45 -9.44
C ARG A 78 7.42 2.49 -10.28
N LYS A 79 6.87 1.99 -11.39
CA LYS A 79 7.54 0.94 -12.20
C LYS A 79 8.90 1.37 -12.77
N ASP A 80 9.11 2.67 -12.89
CA ASP A 80 10.30 3.34 -13.40
C ASP A 80 11.36 3.63 -12.32
N ALA A 81 11.03 3.55 -11.02
CA ALA A 81 11.94 3.90 -9.93
C ALA A 81 12.84 2.73 -9.47
N VAL A 82 12.42 1.48 -9.66
CA VAL A 82 13.24 0.31 -9.30
C VAL A 82 13.95 -0.17 -10.56
N GLY A 83 15.24 0.13 -10.64
CA GLY A 83 16.14 -0.19 -11.74
C GLY A 83 16.01 -1.66 -12.18
N ARG A 84 16.18 -1.85 -13.49
CA ARG A 84 16.54 -3.16 -14.04
C ARG A 84 17.94 -3.47 -13.50
N GLU A 85 18.08 -4.49 -12.68
CA GLU A 85 19.36 -5.19 -12.57
C GLU A 85 19.35 -6.28 -13.64
N GLU A 86 20.38 -6.23 -14.50
CA GLU A 86 20.66 -7.10 -15.64
C GLU A 86 21.23 -8.45 -15.20
#